data_AF-C9SNY4-F1
#
_entry.id   AF-C9SNY4-F1
#
_cell.length_a   1.000
_cell.length_b   1.000
_cell.length_c   1.000
_cell.angle_alpha   90.00
_cell.angle_beta   90.00
_cell.angle_gamma   90.00
#
_symmetry.space_group_name_H-M   'P 1'
#
loop_
_entity.id
_entity.type
_entity.pdbx_description
1 polymer ?
#
loop_
_entity_poly.entity_id
_entity_poly.type
_entity_poly.pdbx_seq_one_letter_code
_entity_poly.pdbx_strand_id
1 'polypeptide(L)' 'MWPRPDLLVLGVGPTIRPLSPETRKHISALGMRIEVLDTRNASSEFNMLATERGVEDIAAALIPLGWVEGKGAVE' A
#
# COMPACT_ATOMS: atom_id res chain seq x y z
N MET A 1 1.19 11.31 -19.45
CA MET A 1 0.27 10.87 -18.38
C MET A 1 1.05 9.89 -17.52
N TRP A 2 1.02 10.04 -16.20
CA TRP A 2 1.55 9.01 -15.31
C TRP A 2 0.50 7.90 -15.19
N PRO A 3 0.85 6.61 -15.32
CA PRO A 3 -0.12 5.54 -15.15
C PRO A 3 -0.66 5.61 -13.73
N ARG A 4 -1.99 5.63 -13.62
CA ARG A 4 -2.69 5.58 -12.34
C ARG A 4 -3.02 4.11 -12.09
N PRO A 5 -2.58 3.50 -10.98
CA PRO A 5 -2.90 2.12 -10.69
C PRO A 5 -4.40 1.99 -10.37
N ASP A 6 -5.01 0.87 -10.75
CA ASP A 6 -6.38 0.54 -10.39
C ASP A 6 -6.49 0.10 -8.92
N LEU A 7 -5.42 -0.49 -8.38
CA LEU A 7 -5.31 -0.98 -7.02
C LEU A 7 -4.04 -0.48 -6.31
N LEU A 8 -4.21 0.10 -5.14
CA LEU A 8 -3.15 0.43 -4.19
C LEU A 8 -3.18 -0.53 -3.00
N VAL A 9 -2.15 -1.35 -2.85
CA VAL A 9 -1.92 -2.18 -1.66
C VAL A 9 -1.13 -1.37 -0.64
N LEU A 10 -1.73 -1.08 0.51
CA LEU A 10 -1.14 -0.28 1.58
C LEU A 10 -0.68 -1.16 2.74
N GLY A 11 0.63 -1.28 2.93
CA GLY A 11 1.26 -1.92 4.08
C GLY A 11 1.50 -0.92 5.21
N VAL A 12 0.78 -1.06 6.33
CA VAL A 12 0.80 -0.08 7.44
C VAL A 12 1.77 -0.45 8.58
N GLY A 13 2.85 -1.18 8.25
CA GLY A 13 3.88 -1.57 9.19
C GLY A 13 3.63 -2.95 9.79
N PRO A 14 4.08 -3.22 11.03
CA PRO A 14 4.05 -4.57 11.61
C PRO A 14 2.66 -5.07 11.99
N THR A 15 1.66 -4.19 12.08
CA THR A 15 0.29 -4.55 12.48
C THR A 15 -0.72 -3.70 11.74
N ILE A 16 -1.87 -4.28 11.41
CA ILE A 16 -2.96 -3.55 10.75
C ILE A 16 -3.47 -2.42 11.65
N ARG A 17 -3.67 -1.26 11.05
CA ARG A 17 -4.33 -0.08 11.63
C ARG A 17 -5.34 0.44 10.61
N PRO A 18 -6.55 0.81 11.03
CA PRO A 18 -7.53 1.36 10.12
C PRO A 18 -7.04 2.70 9.57
N LEU A 19 -7.20 2.87 8.26
CA LEU A 19 -6.99 4.15 7.62
C LEU A 19 -8.12 5.12 7.99
N SER A 20 -7.81 6.41 8.15
CA SER A 20 -8.85 7.41 8.40
C SER A 20 -9.87 7.43 7.24
N PRO A 21 -11.16 7.71 7.52
CA PRO A 21 -12.17 7.82 6.47
C PRO A 21 -11.82 8.87 5.41
N GLU A 22 -11.20 9.97 5.83
CA GLU A 22 -10.76 11.06 4.94
C GLU A 22 -9.70 10.59 3.94
N THR A 23 -8.66 9.90 4.42
CA THR A 23 -7.61 9.38 3.54
C THR A 23 -8.17 8.34 2.57
N ARG A 24 -9.03 7.43 3.05
CA ARG A 24 -9.71 6.45 2.17
C ARG A 24 -10.54 7.16 1.09
N LYS A 25 -11.33 8.17 1.46
CA LYS A 25 -12.13 8.95 0.51
C LYS A 25 -11.27 9.68 -0.51
N HIS A 26 -10.15 10.26 -0.08
CA HIS A 26 -9.22 10.94 -0.98
C HIS A 26 -8.63 9.98 -2.02
N ILE A 27 -8.16 8.81 -1.58
CA ILE A 27 -7.60 7.78 -2.48
C ILE A 27 -8.64 7.28 -3.47
N SER A 28 -9.87 7.02 -3.01
CA SER A 28 -10.97 6.62 -3.90
C SER A 28 -11.36 7.72 -4.89
N ALA A 29 -11.31 9.00 -4.48
CA ALA A 29 -11.58 10.13 -5.38
C ALA A 29 -10.53 10.29 -6.49
N LEU A 30 -9.32 9.77 -6.28
CA LEU A 30 -8.31 9.66 -7.33
C LEU A 30 -8.63 8.54 -8.34
N GLY A 31 -9.62 7.68 -8.06
CA GLY A 31 -10.01 6.57 -8.92
C GLY A 31 -9.31 5.25 -8.60
N MET A 32 -8.63 5.16 -7.45
CA MET A 32 -7.91 3.96 -7.03
C MET A 32 -8.72 3.16 -6.00
N ARG A 33 -8.68 1.83 -6.09
CA ARG A 33 -9.09 0.94 -5.00
C ARG A 33 -7.96 0.85 -3.97
N ILE A 34 -8.31 0.61 -2.71
CA ILE A 34 -7.32 0.50 -1.63
C ILE A 34 -7.58 -0.74 -0.78
N GLU A 35 -6.53 -1.57 -0.67
CA GLU A 35 -6.44 -2.69 0.28
C GLU A 35 -5.44 -2.32 1.38
N VAL A 36 -5.80 -2.57 2.63
CA VAL A 36 -4.99 -2.18 3.80
C VAL A 36 -4.59 -3.44 4.58
N LEU A 37 -3.29 -3.70 4.64
CA LEU A 37 -2.71 -4.87 5.30
C LEU A 37 -1.51 -4.47 6.15
N ASP A 38 -1.01 -5.37 7.00
CA ASP A 38 0.35 -5.23 7.50
C ASP A 38 1.35 -5.36 6.34
N THR A 39 2.54 -4.80 6.52
CA THR A 39 3.53 -4.71 5.44
C THR A 39 3.96 -6.07 4.90
N ARG A 40 3.97 -7.12 5.74
CA ARG A 40 4.36 -8.47 5.29
C ARG A 40 3.32 -9.02 4.33
N ASN A 41 2.05 -8.95 4.71
CA ASN A 41 0.94 -9.43 3.88
C ASN A 41 0.76 -8.57 2.62
N ALA A 42 0.88 -7.25 2.74
CA ALA A 42 0.86 -6.32 1.60
C ALA A 42 1.95 -6.64 0.55
N SER A 43 3.16 -6.95 1.01
CA SER A 43 4.27 -7.32 0.12
C SER A 43 3.97 -8.61 -0.66
N SER A 44 3.42 -9.62 0.03
CA SER A 44 3.05 -10.90 -0.58
C SER A 44 1.93 -10.73 -1.62
N GLU A 45 0.89 -9.95 -1.30
CA GLU A 45 -0.21 -9.67 -2.21
C GLU A 45 0.27 -8.91 -3.46
N PHE A 46 1.10 -7.86 -3.28
CA PHE A 46 1.69 -7.14 -4.40
C PHE A 46 2.49 -8.07 -5.31
N ASN A 47 3.37 -8.92 -4.75
CA ASN A 47 4.20 -9.83 -5.54
C ASN A 47 3.34 -10.80 -6.38
N MET A 48 2.27 -11.35 -5.80
CA MET A 48 1.36 -12.23 -6.52
C MET A 48 0.65 -11.48 -7.65
N LEU A 49 0.04 -10.34 -7.36
CA LEU A 49 -0.73 -9.55 -8.33
C LEU A 49 0.14 -8.99 -9.46
N ALA A 50 1.33 -8.49 -9.14
CA ALA A 50 2.29 -7.99 -10.13
C ALA A 50 2.77 -9.11 -11.07
N THR A 51 2.85 -10.35 -10.57
CA THR A 51 3.19 -11.52 -11.40
C THR A 51 2.03 -11.89 -12.35
N GLU A 52 0.78 -11.80 -11.89
CA GLU A 52 -0.40 -12.19 -12.68
C GLU A 52 -0.82 -11.14 -13.71
N ARG A 53 -0.79 -9.85 -13.34
CA ARG A 53 -1.39 -8.75 -14.14
C ARG A 53 -0.37 -7.77 -14.69
N GLY A 54 0.90 -7.90 -14.31
CA GLY A 54 1.92 -6.90 -14.58
C GLY A 54 1.86 -5.72 -13.60
N VAL A 55 2.81 -4.81 -13.73
CA VAL A 55 3.03 -3.68 -12.80
C VAL A 55 2.27 -2.40 -13.18
N GLU A 56 1.50 -2.41 -14.27
CA GLU A 56 0.81 -1.21 -14.75
C GLU A 56 -0.48 -0.91 -13.98
N ASP A 57 -1.16 -1.95 -13.48
CA ASP A 57 -2.48 -1.83 -12.84
C ASP A 57 -2.43 -1.83 -11.30
N ILE A 58 -1.28 -2.18 -10.72
CA ILE A 58 -1.11 -2.36 -9.27
C ILE A 58 0.09 -1.57 -8.76
N ALA A 59 -0.10 -0.87 -7.65
CA ALA A 59 0.97 -0.25 -6.89
C ALA A 59 0.94 -0.69 -5.42
N ALA A 60 2.09 -0.61 -4.75
CA ALA A 60 2.18 -0.81 -3.31
C ALA A 60 2.85 0.39 -2.63
N ALA A 61 2.34 0.74 -1.46
CA ALA A 61 2.97 1.68 -0.53
C ALA A 61 3.19 0.95 0.80
N LEU A 62 4.45 0.80 1.22
CA LEU A 62 4.83 -0.08 2.32
C LEU A 62 5.60 0.69 3.39
N ILE A 63 5.07 0.70 4.62
CA ILE A 63 5.79 1.20 5.79
C ILE A 63 6.77 0.12 6.27
N PRO A 64 8.07 0.41 6.41
CA PRO A 64 9.07 -0.55 6.87
C PRO A 64 8.73 -1.16 8.24
N LEU A 65 9.02 -2.46 8.42
CA LEU A 65 8.75 -3.14 9.70
C LEU A 65 9.56 -2.57 10.88
N GLY A 66 10.74 -2.02 10.60
CA GLY A 66 11.60 -1.32 11.55
C GLY A 66 11.37 0.19 11.58
N TRP A 67 10.21 0.70 11.16
CA TRP A 67 9.97 2.15 11.20
C TRP A 67 9.88 2.67 12.64
N VAL A 68 10.68 3.69 12.93
CA VAL A 68 10.65 4.43 14.20
C VAL A 68 10.31 5.89 13.93
N GLU A 69 9.30 6.40 14.63
CA GLU A 69 8.85 7.79 14.50
C GLU A 69 10.02 8.78 14.70
N GLY A 70 10.15 9.74 13.79
CA GLY A 70 11.25 10.71 13.78
C GLY A 70 12.64 10.17 13.43
N LYS A 71 12.81 8.86 13.21
CA LYS A 71 14.09 8.25 12.80
C LYS A 71 14.04 7.55 11.44
N GLY A 72 12.85 7.12 11.01
CA GLY A 72 12.65 6.40 9.76
C GLY A 72 12.87 4.90 9.90
N ALA A 73 13.18 4.24 8.78
CA ALA A 73 13.51 2.82 8.78
C ALA A 73 14.87 2.63 9.47
N VAL A 74 14.88 1.94 10.61
CA VAL A 74 16.10 1.48 11.24
C VAL A 74 16.29 0.00 10.92
N GLU A 75 17.55 -0.39 10.67
CA GLU A 75 17.95 -1.80 10.46
C GLU A 75 17.75 -2.63 11.73
#